data_AF-A0A933MX00-F1
#
_entry.id   AF-A0A933MX00-F1
#
_cell.length_a   1.000
_cell.length_b   1.000
_cell.length_c   1.000
_cell.angle_alpha   90.00
_cell.angle_beta   90.00
_cell.angle_gamma   90.00
#
_symmetry.space_group_name_H-M   'P 1'
#
loop_
_entity.id
_entity.type
_entity.pdbx_description
1 polymer ?
#
loop_
_entity_poly.entity_id
_entity_poly.type
_entity_poly.pdbx_seq_one_letter_code
_entity_poly.pdbx_strand_id
1 'polypeptide(L)'
;MDIFDFRNHLVHDYQAYIRSFIHIRDPRIKEYVDASLDAGILWPEPLIQLNPSFEPGDWIDDLVRQGILHPECGKIFRVGKTEQDWTGKPLRLHRHQSDAICAAQTGNNYVLTTGTGSGKSLAYIVPIVNHILQRGSGRGVQAIVVYPMNALANSQYGELEKFIKHGYPDGKGPVTFAKYTGQENDDQRNQIIASPPDIILTNYVMLELILTRVSERQLVQAARGLRFLVLDELHTYRGRQGADVALLVRRVRDALATDKLQCVGTSATLASIGAYDEQRRQVAEVATQLFGSEVKPENVIGETLRRATPETELTNPVFQKKLSERIADSSLRAPRDYTSFVRDPLSIWIESTFEITQEPSARYCWIRIWAVRTRKAAKVRHYLNWTNLAPSRARPSPAGCMFQKQKPWDPPIGSMGLRYL
;
A
#
# COMPACT_ATOMS: atom_id res chain seq x y z
N MET A 1 -4.76 -17.97 -26.60
CA MET A 1 -3.40 -17.47 -26.32
C MET A 1 -2.92 -18.20 -25.09
N ASP A 2 -1.87 -19.01 -25.20
CA ASP A 2 -1.25 -19.65 -24.03
C ASP A 2 -0.38 -18.63 -23.32
N ILE A 3 -0.72 -18.34 -22.05
CA ILE A 3 -0.02 -17.34 -21.24
C ILE A 3 1.43 -17.75 -20.93
N PHE A 4 1.73 -19.05 -20.89
CA PHE A 4 3.06 -19.57 -20.64
C PHE A 4 3.95 -19.44 -21.87
N ASP A 5 3.41 -19.68 -23.06
CA ASP A 5 4.14 -19.47 -24.30
C ASP A 5 4.44 -17.98 -24.51
N PHE A 6 3.47 -17.10 -24.24
CA PHE A 6 3.69 -15.65 -24.31
C PHE A 6 4.79 -15.21 -23.35
N ARG A 7 4.78 -15.69 -22.10
CA ARG A 7 5.85 -15.43 -21.11
C ARG A 7 7.22 -15.87 -21.64
N ASN A 8 7.32 -17.08 -22.17
CA ASN A 8 8.59 -17.63 -22.65
C ASN A 8 9.17 -16.78 -23.79
N HIS A 9 8.34 -16.34 -24.74
CA HIS A 9 8.76 -15.44 -25.81
C HIS A 9 9.23 -14.09 -25.25
N LEU A 10 8.46 -13.48 -24.34
CA LEU A 10 8.80 -12.17 -23.77
C LEU A 10 10.11 -12.19 -22.97
N VAL A 11 10.34 -13.25 -22.18
CA VAL A 11 11.61 -13.44 -21.45
C VAL A 11 12.77 -13.62 -22.42
N HIS A 12 12.60 -14.40 -23.49
CA HIS A 12 13.61 -14.61 -24.51
C HIS A 12 14.00 -13.29 -25.21
N ASP A 13 13.01 -12.50 -25.63
CA ASP A 13 13.24 -11.23 -26.30
C ASP A 13 13.96 -10.22 -25.39
N TYR A 14 13.57 -10.16 -24.12
CA TYR A 14 14.23 -9.31 -23.13
C TYR A 14 15.68 -9.76 -22.85
N GLN A 15 15.91 -11.08 -22.75
CA GLN A 15 17.25 -11.65 -22.60
C GLN A 15 18.14 -11.30 -23.79
N ALA A 16 17.65 -11.45 -25.03
CA ALA A 16 18.39 -11.10 -26.24
C ALA A 16 18.72 -9.60 -26.28
N TYR A 17 17.77 -8.74 -25.91
CA TYR A 17 17.97 -7.30 -25.82
C TYR A 17 19.05 -6.92 -24.80
N ILE A 18 18.97 -7.40 -23.55
CA ILE A 18 19.96 -7.05 -22.52
C ILE A 18 21.35 -7.55 -22.90
N ARG A 19 21.45 -8.78 -23.41
CA ARG A 19 22.73 -9.36 -23.83
C ARG A 19 23.41 -8.57 -24.95
N SER A 20 22.66 -7.84 -25.79
CA SER A 20 23.24 -7.05 -26.87
C SER A 20 24.02 -5.81 -26.39
N PHE A 21 23.77 -5.32 -25.17
CA PHE A 21 24.51 -4.20 -24.58
C PHE A 21 25.73 -4.62 -23.76
N ILE A 22 25.89 -5.92 -23.50
CA ILE A 22 26.94 -6.44 -22.61
C ILE A 22 28.14 -6.88 -23.44
N HIS A 23 29.16 -6.04 -23.50
CA HIS A 23 30.45 -6.34 -24.13
C HIS A 23 31.56 -6.42 -23.08
N ILE A 24 31.81 -7.62 -22.56
CA ILE A 24 32.82 -7.86 -21.53
C ILE A 24 34.06 -8.48 -22.17
N ARG A 25 35.21 -7.81 -22.04
CA ARG A 25 36.50 -8.27 -22.60
C ARG A 25 37.21 -9.30 -21.74
N ASP A 26 37.02 -9.23 -20.42
CA ASP A 26 37.61 -10.17 -19.47
C ASP A 26 36.83 -11.50 -19.48
N PRO A 27 37.47 -12.64 -19.83
CA PRO A 27 36.77 -13.92 -19.93
C PRO A 27 36.13 -14.39 -18.61
N ARG A 28 36.76 -14.12 -17.46
CA ARG A 28 36.23 -14.53 -16.14
C ARG A 28 34.97 -13.76 -15.79
N ILE A 29 34.99 -12.44 -16.03
CA ILE A 29 33.82 -11.59 -15.78
C ILE A 29 32.69 -11.95 -16.75
N LYS A 30 33.02 -12.22 -18.02
CA LYS A 30 32.06 -12.66 -19.02
C LYS A 30 31.38 -13.96 -18.61
N GLU A 31 32.15 -14.96 -18.20
CA GLU A 31 31.62 -16.25 -17.74
C GLU A 31 30.73 -16.10 -16.51
N TYR A 32 31.14 -15.29 -15.52
CA TYR A 32 30.32 -15.01 -14.34
C TYR A 32 28.99 -14.34 -14.70
N VAL A 33 29.02 -13.35 -15.59
CA VAL A 33 27.82 -12.62 -16.03
C VAL A 33 26.91 -13.53 -16.84
N ASP A 34 27.43 -14.28 -17.80
CA ASP A 34 26.64 -15.24 -18.58
C ASP A 34 25.99 -16.30 -17.67
N ALA A 35 26.75 -16.88 -16.75
CA ALA A 35 26.22 -17.85 -15.78
C ALA A 35 25.13 -17.24 -14.89
N SER A 36 25.30 -15.98 -14.46
CA SER A 36 24.29 -15.27 -13.66
C SER A 36 23.01 -14.98 -14.45
N LEU A 37 23.14 -14.61 -15.72
CA LEU A 37 22.01 -14.39 -16.62
C LEU A 37 21.29 -15.71 -16.92
N ASP A 38 22.02 -16.79 -17.21
CA ASP A 38 21.45 -18.12 -17.45
C ASP A 38 20.77 -18.71 -16.21
N ALA A 39 21.25 -18.35 -15.02
CA ALA A 39 20.56 -18.63 -13.76
C ALA A 39 19.25 -17.83 -13.57
N GLY A 40 18.92 -16.92 -14.50
CA GLY A 40 17.68 -16.15 -14.51
C GLY A 40 17.66 -14.99 -13.52
N ILE A 41 18.82 -14.43 -13.15
CA ILE A 41 18.90 -13.37 -12.14
C ILE A 41 18.09 -12.12 -12.51
N LEU A 42 17.96 -11.82 -13.81
CA LEU A 42 17.20 -10.67 -14.33
C LEU A 42 15.77 -11.02 -14.77
N TRP A 43 15.45 -12.31 -14.91
CA TRP A 43 14.12 -12.81 -15.27
C TRP A 43 13.73 -13.96 -14.34
N PRO A 44 13.55 -13.65 -13.05
CA PRO A 44 13.18 -14.66 -12.06
C PRO A 44 11.83 -15.29 -12.42
N GLU A 45 11.59 -16.50 -11.91
CA GLU A 45 10.27 -17.14 -12.09
C GLU A 45 9.16 -16.22 -11.56
N PRO A 46 8.03 -16.12 -12.30
CA PRO A 46 6.93 -15.29 -11.87
C PRO A 46 6.42 -15.77 -10.52
N LEU A 47 6.17 -14.80 -9.66
CA LEU A 47 5.70 -15.00 -8.31
C LEU A 47 4.18 -14.91 -8.31
N ILE A 48 3.51 -16.00 -7.93
CA ILE A 48 2.07 -15.98 -7.70
C ILE A 48 1.87 -15.63 -6.23
N GLN A 49 1.22 -14.49 -6.00
CA GLN A 49 0.82 -14.03 -4.69
C GLN A 49 -0.65 -13.62 -4.70
N LEU A 50 -1.38 -14.05 -3.68
CA LEU A 50 -2.72 -13.56 -3.41
C LEU A 50 -2.63 -12.34 -2.49
N ASN A 51 -3.52 -11.37 -2.72
CA ASN A 51 -3.67 -10.25 -1.83
C ASN A 51 -4.74 -10.58 -0.78
N PRO A 52 -4.34 -10.79 0.48
CA PRO A 52 -5.28 -11.13 1.52
C PRO A 52 -6.28 -10.02 1.81
N SER A 53 -7.45 -10.45 2.28
CA SER A 53 -8.45 -9.52 2.80
C SER A 53 -7.93 -8.91 4.10
N PHE A 54 -7.92 -7.58 4.17
CA PHE A 54 -7.64 -6.87 5.41
C PHE A 54 -8.80 -7.03 6.41
N GLU A 55 -8.45 -7.16 7.69
CA GLU A 55 -9.43 -7.13 8.76
C GLU A 55 -10.14 -5.76 8.76
N PRO A 56 -11.48 -5.72 8.77
CA PRO A 56 -12.21 -4.46 8.87
C PRO A 56 -11.99 -3.84 10.25
N GLY A 57 -11.69 -2.54 10.24
CA GLY A 57 -11.67 -1.71 11.43
C GLY A 57 -13.04 -1.07 11.69
N ASP A 58 -12.96 0.09 12.30
CA ASP A 58 -14.11 0.89 12.72
C ASP A 58 -14.72 1.66 11.55
N TRP A 59 -15.99 2.03 11.69
CA TRP A 59 -16.61 3.02 10.82
C TRP A 59 -16.21 4.42 11.27
N ILE A 60 -15.97 5.33 10.32
CA ILE A 60 -15.73 6.74 10.62
C ILE A 60 -16.87 7.31 11.50
N ASP A 61 -18.12 6.96 11.19
CA ASP A 61 -19.29 7.41 11.93
C ASP A 61 -19.30 6.93 13.39
N ASP A 62 -18.72 5.76 13.67
CA ASP A 62 -18.62 5.22 15.03
C ASP A 62 -17.57 5.99 15.83
N LEU A 63 -16.41 6.25 15.21
CA LEU A 63 -15.34 7.05 15.82
C LEU A 63 -15.79 8.50 16.08
N VAL A 64 -16.64 9.07 15.22
CA VAL A 64 -17.28 10.36 15.44
C VAL A 64 -18.24 10.31 16.62
N ARG A 65 -19.14 9.31 16.68
CA ARG A 65 -20.09 9.16 17.80
C ARG A 65 -19.40 8.96 19.15
N GLN A 66 -18.25 8.29 19.16
CA GLN A 66 -17.43 8.09 20.35
C GLN A 66 -16.63 9.36 20.77
N GLY A 67 -16.66 10.42 19.97
CA GLY A 67 -15.88 11.65 20.22
C GLY A 67 -14.38 11.51 19.93
N ILE A 68 -13.95 10.41 19.31
CA ILE A 68 -12.57 10.18 18.90
C ILE A 68 -12.20 11.10 17.72
N LEU A 69 -13.13 11.24 16.76
CA LEU A 69 -13.00 12.12 15.61
C LEU A 69 -13.98 13.31 15.69
N HIS A 70 -13.56 14.44 15.12
CA HIS A 70 -14.39 15.62 14.96
C HIS A 70 -15.64 15.30 14.11
N PRO A 71 -16.83 15.85 14.41
CA PRO A 71 -18.07 15.56 13.68
C PRO A 71 -17.96 15.72 12.16
N GLU A 72 -17.21 16.72 11.72
CA GLU A 72 -17.00 16.99 10.29
C GLU A 72 -16.22 15.87 9.56
N CYS A 73 -15.44 15.05 10.26
CA CYS A 73 -14.80 13.86 9.67
C CYS A 73 -15.83 12.88 9.09
N GLY A 74 -17.01 12.76 9.70
CA GLY A 74 -18.12 11.94 9.20
C GLY A 74 -18.71 12.46 7.89
N LYS A 75 -18.50 13.73 7.53
CA LYS A 75 -18.90 14.27 6.21
C LYS A 75 -17.76 14.19 5.21
N ILE A 76 -16.52 14.43 5.66
CA ILE A 76 -15.32 14.41 4.80
C ILE A 76 -15.04 13.00 4.29
N PHE A 77 -14.92 12.02 5.18
CA PHE A 77 -14.46 10.67 4.87
C PHE A 77 -15.63 9.74 4.51
N ARG A 78 -16.11 9.85 3.27
CA ARG A 78 -17.17 9.01 2.69
C ARG A 78 -16.69 8.34 1.40
N VAL A 79 -17.22 7.16 1.11
CA VAL A 79 -16.92 6.40 -0.11
C VAL A 79 -17.82 6.88 -1.25
N GLY A 80 -17.25 7.04 -2.44
CA GLY A 80 -18.04 7.22 -3.66
C GLY A 80 -18.70 8.60 -3.79
N LYS A 81 -18.12 9.65 -3.18
CA LYS A 81 -18.50 11.03 -3.48
C LYS A 81 -18.23 11.31 -4.95
N THR A 82 -19.20 11.88 -5.65
CA THR A 82 -19.08 12.37 -7.02
C THR A 82 -19.29 13.88 -7.05
N GLU A 83 -19.09 14.53 -8.21
CA GLU A 83 -19.41 15.96 -8.35
C GLU A 83 -20.91 16.24 -8.24
N GLN A 84 -21.76 15.22 -8.42
CA GLN A 84 -23.22 15.33 -8.38
C GLN A 84 -23.84 14.82 -7.07
N ASP A 85 -23.17 13.89 -6.37
CA ASP A 85 -23.58 13.36 -5.07
C ASP A 85 -22.44 13.43 -4.06
N TRP A 86 -22.58 14.35 -3.11
CA TRP A 86 -21.57 14.64 -2.11
C TRP A 86 -21.78 13.91 -0.79
N THR A 87 -22.90 13.19 -0.65
CA THR A 87 -23.22 12.47 0.58
C THR A 87 -22.30 11.26 0.74
N GLY A 88 -22.11 10.52 -0.35
CA GLY A 88 -21.35 9.28 -0.37
C GLY A 88 -21.90 8.24 0.60
N LYS A 89 -21.19 7.12 0.71
CA LYS A 89 -21.51 6.03 1.64
C LYS A 89 -20.61 6.07 2.87
N PRO A 90 -21.06 5.58 4.04
CA PRO A 90 -20.19 5.41 5.19
C PRO A 90 -18.88 4.72 4.81
N LEU A 91 -17.75 5.28 5.26
CA LEU A 91 -16.43 4.69 5.08
C LEU A 91 -16.12 3.78 6.28
N ARG A 92 -15.82 2.52 5.99
CA ARG A 92 -15.23 1.60 6.97
C ARG A 92 -13.73 1.54 6.76
N LEU A 93 -12.99 1.73 7.84
CA LEU A 93 -11.54 1.63 7.83
C LEU A 93 -11.10 0.16 7.83
N HIS A 94 -9.85 -0.07 7.47
CA HIS A 94 -9.15 -1.30 7.82
C HIS A 94 -8.62 -1.22 9.26
N ARG A 95 -8.40 -2.37 9.90
CA ARG A 95 -7.97 -2.45 11.30
C ARG A 95 -6.72 -1.62 11.57
N HIS A 96 -5.72 -1.71 10.70
CA HIS A 96 -4.47 -0.96 10.81
C HIS A 96 -4.64 0.56 10.65
N GLN A 97 -5.70 1.03 9.97
CA GLN A 97 -6.03 2.46 9.89
C GLN A 97 -6.71 2.93 11.18
N SER A 98 -7.61 2.14 11.76
CA SER A 98 -8.17 2.40 13.09
C SER A 98 -7.09 2.47 14.15
N ASP A 99 -6.19 1.48 14.19
CA ASP A 99 -5.08 1.44 15.15
C ASP A 99 -4.16 2.66 14.98
N ALA A 100 -3.96 3.14 13.75
CA ALA A 100 -3.19 4.37 13.49
C ALA A 100 -3.89 5.64 13.99
N ILE A 101 -5.22 5.72 13.92
CA ILE A 101 -5.98 6.83 14.51
C ILE A 101 -5.81 6.85 16.03
N CYS A 102 -5.92 5.69 16.67
CA CYS A 102 -5.67 5.54 18.11
C CYS A 102 -4.24 5.94 18.48
N ALA A 103 -3.24 5.45 17.75
CA ALA A 103 -1.84 5.82 17.96
C ALA A 103 -1.62 7.33 17.80
N ALA A 104 -2.24 7.94 16.78
CA ALA A 104 -2.12 9.37 16.53
C ALA A 104 -2.64 10.21 17.70
N GLN A 105 -3.75 9.82 18.33
CA GLN A 105 -4.31 10.52 19.50
C GLN A 105 -3.36 10.55 20.70
N THR A 106 -2.50 9.54 20.88
CA THR A 106 -1.51 9.52 21.97
C THR A 106 -0.45 10.60 21.82
N GLY A 107 -0.27 11.15 20.61
CA GLY A 107 0.81 12.08 20.28
C GLY A 107 2.18 11.41 20.09
N ASN A 108 2.29 10.09 20.26
CA ASN A 108 3.52 9.35 20.01
C ASN A 108 3.80 9.20 18.51
N ASN A 109 5.07 9.13 18.14
CA ASN A 109 5.45 8.77 16.78
C ASN A 109 5.04 7.32 16.48
N TYR A 110 4.62 7.05 15.25
CA TYR A 110 4.19 5.72 14.83
C TYR A 110 4.58 5.43 13.38
N VAL A 111 4.69 4.14 13.06
CA VAL A 111 4.99 3.67 11.70
C VAL A 111 3.99 2.61 11.29
N LEU A 112 3.43 2.78 10.10
CA LEU A 112 2.53 1.81 9.48
C LEU A 112 3.29 0.93 8.49
N THR A 113 3.39 -0.36 8.77
CA THR A 113 4.05 -1.36 7.92
C THR A 113 3.02 -2.31 7.32
N THR A 114 2.46 -1.97 6.16
CA THR A 114 1.40 -2.76 5.50
C THR A 114 1.62 -2.82 3.99
N GLY A 115 1.12 -3.86 3.34
CA GLY A 115 1.31 -4.08 1.91
C GLY A 115 0.81 -2.94 1.01
N THR A 116 1.21 -2.95 -0.26
CA THR A 116 0.69 -1.98 -1.23
C THR A 116 -0.82 -2.14 -1.41
N GLY A 117 -1.53 -1.02 -1.59
CA GLY A 117 -2.99 -1.03 -1.73
C GLY A 117 -3.80 -1.18 -0.43
N SER A 118 -3.16 -1.22 0.74
CA SER A 118 -3.82 -1.28 2.06
C SER A 118 -4.48 0.04 2.51
N GLY A 119 -4.43 1.08 1.67
CA GLY A 119 -4.92 2.41 2.02
C GLY A 119 -4.10 3.12 3.11
N LYS A 120 -2.76 2.96 3.13
CA LYS A 120 -1.85 3.59 4.10
C LYS A 120 -2.10 5.09 4.30
N SER A 121 -2.49 5.80 3.24
CA SER A 121 -2.73 7.24 3.28
C SER A 121 -3.77 7.65 4.32
N LEU A 122 -4.86 6.88 4.48
CA LEU A 122 -5.91 7.20 5.45
C LEU A 122 -5.41 7.15 6.89
N ALA A 123 -4.37 6.35 7.18
CA ALA A 123 -3.80 6.21 8.51
C ALA A 123 -3.16 7.52 9.03
N TYR A 124 -2.69 8.39 8.14
CA TYR A 124 -2.17 9.71 8.53
C TYR A 124 -3.09 10.87 8.10
N ILE A 125 -3.82 10.76 6.99
CA ILE A 125 -4.75 11.80 6.52
C ILE A 125 -5.88 12.02 7.54
N VAL A 126 -6.51 10.94 8.02
CA VAL A 126 -7.65 11.06 8.96
C VAL A 126 -7.21 11.76 10.25
N PRO A 127 -6.11 11.37 10.92
CA PRO A 127 -5.61 12.09 12.10
C PRO A 127 -5.23 13.55 11.84
N ILE A 128 -4.58 13.85 10.70
CA ILE A 128 -4.18 15.22 10.34
C ILE A 128 -5.42 16.11 10.17
N VAL A 129 -6.38 15.67 9.37
CA VAL A 129 -7.63 16.41 9.14
C VAL A 129 -8.39 16.58 10.45
N ASN A 130 -8.50 15.52 11.26
CA ASN A 130 -9.12 15.60 12.57
C ASN A 130 -8.46 16.67 13.47
N HIS A 131 -7.13 16.69 13.53
CA HIS A 131 -6.41 17.69 14.31
C HIS A 131 -6.67 19.11 13.81
N ILE A 132 -6.62 19.34 12.49
CA ILE A 132 -6.87 20.66 11.90
C ILE A 132 -8.31 21.11 12.17
N LEU A 133 -9.28 20.21 12.10
CA LEU A 133 -10.68 20.53 12.44
C LEU A 133 -10.84 20.91 13.91
N GLN A 134 -10.17 20.20 14.82
CA GLN A 134 -10.20 20.50 16.25
C GLN A 134 -9.49 21.81 16.60
N ARG A 135 -8.36 22.09 15.95
CA ARG A 135 -7.56 23.30 16.19
C ARG A 135 -8.08 24.51 15.41
N GLY A 136 -8.74 24.31 14.29
CA GLY A 136 -9.13 25.35 13.33
C GLY A 136 -8.11 25.54 12.20
N SER A 137 -8.63 25.80 11.00
CA SER A 137 -7.87 26.10 9.78
C SER A 137 -7.33 27.55 9.78
N GLY A 138 -6.34 27.83 8.93
CA GLY A 138 -5.81 29.19 8.70
C GLY A 138 -4.82 29.66 9.78
N ARG A 139 -4.29 28.71 10.57
CA ARG A 139 -3.30 28.97 11.63
C ARG A 139 -1.87 28.72 11.17
N GLY A 140 -1.64 28.80 9.86
CA GLY A 140 -0.41 28.38 9.21
C GLY A 140 -0.34 26.87 8.97
N VAL A 141 0.84 26.37 8.66
CA VAL A 141 1.05 24.96 8.29
C VAL A 141 1.03 24.08 9.54
N GLN A 142 0.12 23.14 9.59
CA GLN A 142 -0.09 22.23 10.72
C GLN A 142 0.44 20.81 10.43
N ALA A 143 0.51 20.44 9.15
CA ALA A 143 1.07 19.17 8.70
C ALA A 143 1.90 19.31 7.42
N ILE A 144 3.02 18.58 7.36
CA ILE A 144 3.83 18.42 6.14
C ILE A 144 3.88 16.93 5.82
N VAL A 145 3.55 16.58 4.58
CA VAL A 145 3.66 15.21 4.06
C VAL A 145 4.72 15.16 2.98
N VAL A 146 5.74 14.34 3.22
CA VAL A 146 6.90 14.17 2.36
C VAL A 146 6.75 12.86 1.59
N TYR A 147 6.68 12.99 0.27
CA TYR A 147 6.63 11.86 -0.65
C TYR A 147 8.00 11.65 -1.32
N PRO A 148 8.37 10.40 -1.67
CA PRO A 148 9.61 10.12 -2.40
C PRO A 148 9.60 10.66 -3.84
N MET A 149 8.42 10.83 -4.44
CA MET A 149 8.26 11.20 -5.85
C MET A 149 7.07 12.15 -6.06
N ASN A 150 7.21 13.10 -7.00
CA ASN A 150 6.16 14.07 -7.33
C ASN A 150 4.87 13.39 -7.84
N ALA A 151 4.98 12.27 -8.57
CA ALA A 151 3.82 11.51 -9.03
C ALA A 151 2.93 11.05 -7.86
N LEU A 152 3.55 10.62 -6.76
CA LEU A 152 2.81 10.23 -5.56
C LEU A 152 2.17 11.44 -4.89
N ALA A 153 2.89 12.55 -4.74
CA ALA A 153 2.34 13.80 -4.23
C ALA A 153 1.11 14.28 -5.04
N ASN A 154 1.18 14.20 -6.37
CA ASN A 154 0.09 14.54 -7.27
C ASN A 154 -1.13 13.62 -7.07
N SER A 155 -0.90 12.32 -6.96
CA SER A 155 -1.98 11.35 -6.69
C SER A 155 -2.64 11.63 -5.34
N GLN A 156 -1.86 11.88 -4.29
CA GLN A 156 -2.41 12.12 -2.96
C GLN A 156 -3.13 13.47 -2.84
N TYR A 157 -2.67 14.49 -3.58
CA TYR A 157 -3.41 15.76 -3.71
C TYR A 157 -4.80 15.53 -4.29
N GLY A 158 -4.91 14.74 -5.36
CA GLY A 158 -6.21 14.42 -5.98
C GLY A 158 -7.13 13.63 -5.05
N GLU A 159 -6.59 12.74 -4.21
CA GLU A 159 -7.39 12.02 -3.21
C GLU A 159 -7.89 12.94 -2.09
N LEU A 160 -7.03 13.84 -1.57
CA LEU A 160 -7.43 14.84 -0.59
C LEU A 160 -8.51 15.78 -1.14
N GLU A 161 -8.39 16.18 -2.41
CA GLU A 161 -9.38 17.00 -3.10
C GLU A 161 -10.77 16.37 -3.11
N LYS A 162 -10.86 15.07 -3.44
CA LYS A 162 -12.13 14.33 -3.41
C LYS A 162 -12.76 14.29 -2.03
N PHE A 163 -11.96 14.13 -0.97
CA PHE A 163 -12.49 14.07 0.39
C PHE A 163 -12.93 15.45 0.92
N ILE A 164 -12.08 16.46 0.70
CA ILE A 164 -12.16 17.76 1.39
C ILE A 164 -12.92 18.80 0.58
N LYS A 165 -12.86 18.80 -0.76
CA LYS A 165 -13.56 19.81 -1.57
C LYS A 165 -14.97 19.38 -1.98
N HIS A 166 -15.19 18.09 -2.23
CA HIS A 166 -16.50 17.62 -2.67
C HIS A 166 -17.52 17.70 -1.53
N GLY A 167 -18.62 18.43 -1.78
CA GLY A 167 -19.68 18.67 -0.78
C GLY A 167 -19.58 19.98 -0.01
N TYR A 168 -18.61 20.84 -0.35
CA TYR A 168 -18.44 22.13 0.29
C TYR A 168 -18.65 23.28 -0.70
N PRO A 169 -19.28 24.40 -0.27
CA PRO A 169 -19.47 25.59 -1.12
C PRO A 169 -18.16 26.07 -1.74
N ASP A 170 -18.23 26.52 -2.99
CA ASP A 170 -17.10 27.04 -3.78
C ASP A 170 -15.88 26.09 -3.88
N GLY A 171 -16.07 24.79 -3.61
CA GLY A 171 -14.98 23.82 -3.53
C GLY A 171 -14.00 24.11 -2.39
N LYS A 172 -14.40 24.90 -1.39
CA LYS A 172 -13.57 25.28 -0.24
C LYS A 172 -13.96 24.45 0.98
N GLY A 173 -13.23 23.36 1.16
CA GLY A 173 -13.36 22.52 2.35
C GLY A 173 -12.90 23.20 3.63
N PRO A 174 -13.20 22.62 4.80
CA PRO A 174 -12.84 23.15 6.11
C PRO A 174 -11.34 23.02 6.44
N VAL A 175 -10.55 22.43 5.54
CA VAL A 175 -9.10 22.22 5.64
C VAL A 175 -8.45 22.62 4.32
N THR A 176 -7.39 23.43 4.39
CA THR A 176 -6.65 23.87 3.21
C THR A 176 -5.39 23.02 3.01
N PHE A 177 -5.05 22.73 1.76
CA PHE A 177 -3.86 21.96 1.41
C PHE A 177 -3.30 22.43 0.08
N ALA A 178 -1.97 22.36 -0.07
CA ALA A 178 -1.31 22.69 -1.33
C ALA A 178 -0.12 21.75 -1.58
N LYS A 179 0.23 21.60 -2.86
CA LYS A 179 1.49 20.98 -3.26
C LYS A 179 2.56 22.04 -3.32
N TYR A 180 3.72 21.74 -2.76
CA TYR A 180 4.91 22.56 -2.88
C TYR A 180 6.05 21.67 -3.37
N THR A 181 6.10 21.45 -4.68
CA THR A 181 7.10 20.61 -5.34
C THR A 181 7.95 21.43 -6.32
N GLY A 182 8.82 20.75 -7.08
CA GLY A 182 9.57 21.39 -8.16
C GLY A 182 8.72 21.73 -9.40
N GLN A 183 7.44 21.33 -9.44
CA GLN A 183 6.57 21.45 -10.63
C GLN A 183 5.71 22.71 -10.63
N GLU A 184 5.49 23.32 -9.46
CA GLU A 184 4.73 24.54 -9.29
C GLU A 184 5.55 25.75 -9.77
N ASN A 185 4.91 26.66 -10.49
CA ASN A 185 5.52 27.88 -10.98
C ASN A 185 5.68 28.94 -9.86
N ASP A 186 6.37 30.04 -10.16
CA ASP A 186 6.69 31.05 -9.16
C ASP A 186 5.43 31.73 -8.59
N ASP A 187 4.40 31.98 -9.41
CA ASP A 187 3.14 32.56 -8.95
C ASP A 187 2.43 31.66 -7.93
N GLN A 188 2.35 30.36 -8.21
CA GLN A 188 1.77 29.37 -7.30
C GLN A 188 2.56 29.28 -6.00
N ARG A 189 3.90 29.28 -6.06
CA ARG A 189 4.75 29.27 -4.86
C ARG A 189 4.57 30.53 -4.03
N ASN A 190 4.55 31.69 -4.69
CA ASN A 190 4.34 32.98 -4.03
C ASN A 190 2.96 33.04 -3.36
N GLN A 191 1.92 32.49 -3.99
CA GLN A 191 0.60 32.38 -3.39
C GLN A 191 0.60 31.50 -2.14
N ILE A 192 1.28 30.35 -2.17
CA ILE A 192 1.41 29.46 -0.99
C ILE A 192 2.19 30.14 0.13
N ILE A 193 3.25 30.90 -0.19
CA ILE A 193 4.04 31.63 0.81
C ILE A 193 3.21 32.76 1.42
N ALA A 194 2.47 33.50 0.60
CA ALA A 194 1.64 34.62 1.05
C ALA A 194 0.40 34.17 1.85
N SER A 195 -0.20 33.03 1.48
CA SER A 195 -1.36 32.44 2.16
C SER A 195 -1.12 30.94 2.43
N PRO A 196 -0.33 30.60 3.47
CA PRO A 196 0.04 29.22 3.78
C PRO A 196 -1.16 28.32 4.08
N PRO A 197 -1.22 27.10 3.50
CA PRO A 197 -2.27 26.13 3.78
C PRO A 197 -2.04 25.41 5.11
N ASP A 198 -3.04 24.66 5.58
CA ASP A 198 -2.91 23.80 6.76
C ASP A 198 -2.02 22.58 6.50
N ILE A 199 -2.05 22.05 5.27
CA ILE A 199 -1.27 20.86 4.86
C ILE A 199 -0.39 21.20 3.65
N ILE A 200 0.90 20.90 3.75
CA ILE A 200 1.82 20.93 2.61
C ILE A 200 2.13 19.50 2.16
N LEU A 201 1.95 19.24 0.87
CA LEU A 201 2.40 18.02 0.19
C LEU A 201 3.67 18.33 -0.58
N THR A 202 4.78 17.67 -0.26
CA THR A 202 6.09 17.99 -0.83
C THR A 202 6.95 16.73 -1.00
N ASN A 203 8.20 16.92 -1.40
CA ASN A 203 9.25 15.90 -1.39
C ASN A 203 10.42 16.39 -0.52
N TYR A 204 11.35 15.49 -0.19
CA TYR A 204 12.42 15.81 0.76
C TYR A 204 13.36 16.92 0.27
N VAL A 205 13.60 17.02 -1.05
CA VAL A 205 14.42 18.07 -1.65
C VAL A 205 13.75 19.43 -1.49
N MET A 206 12.45 19.49 -1.78
CA MET A 206 11.69 20.74 -1.70
C MET A 206 11.48 21.18 -0.26
N LEU A 207 11.34 20.23 0.68
CA LEU A 207 11.35 20.53 2.11
C LEU A 207 12.69 21.14 2.57
N GLU A 208 13.82 20.63 2.09
CA GLU A 208 15.13 21.26 2.34
C GLU A 208 15.17 22.70 1.81
N LEU A 209 14.67 22.93 0.59
CA LEU A 209 14.62 24.27 0.00
C LEU A 209 13.72 25.23 0.79
N ILE A 210 12.55 24.77 1.26
CA ILE A 210 11.67 25.56 2.13
C ILE A 210 12.43 26.05 3.37
N LEU A 211 13.25 25.20 4.00
CA LEU A 211 13.96 25.55 5.23
C LEU A 211 15.15 26.49 5.01
N THR A 212 15.82 26.39 3.86
CA THR A 212 17.10 27.06 3.59
C THR A 212 16.99 28.37 2.83
N ARG A 213 15.95 28.55 2.01
CA ARG A 213 15.84 29.71 1.13
C ARG A 213 15.20 30.92 1.82
N VAL A 214 15.66 32.10 1.41
CA VAL A 214 15.20 33.38 1.98
C VAL A 214 13.76 33.68 1.59
N SER A 215 13.34 33.38 0.37
CA SER A 215 11.99 33.60 -0.15
C SER A 215 10.92 32.83 0.64
N GLU A 216 11.26 31.66 1.17
CA GLU A 216 10.36 30.75 1.87
C GLU A 216 10.32 31.02 3.39
N ARG A 217 11.04 32.03 3.89
CA ARG A 217 11.07 32.39 5.32
C ARG A 217 9.67 32.59 5.91
N GLN A 218 8.76 33.25 5.19
CA GLN A 218 7.38 33.46 5.66
C GLN A 218 6.65 32.12 5.83
N LEU A 219 6.88 31.15 4.95
CA LEU A 219 6.30 29.82 5.04
C LEU A 219 6.85 29.05 6.24
N VAL A 220 8.16 29.15 6.51
CA VAL A 220 8.80 28.58 7.72
C VAL A 220 8.21 29.20 8.99
N GLN A 221 8.00 30.52 9.03
CA GLN A 221 7.37 31.19 10.17
C GLN A 221 5.92 30.73 10.37
N ALA A 222 5.15 30.57 9.28
CA ALA A 222 3.79 30.07 9.32
C ALA A 222 3.71 28.58 9.69
N ALA A 223 4.80 27.82 9.54
CA ALA A 223 4.87 26.42 9.94
C ALA A 223 5.38 26.21 11.37
N ARG A 224 5.60 27.29 12.15
CA ARG A 224 6.03 27.17 13.55
C ARG A 224 5.02 26.42 14.40
N GLY A 225 5.51 25.48 15.22
CA GLY A 225 4.66 24.60 16.01
C GLY A 225 3.94 23.54 15.17
N LEU A 226 4.55 23.14 14.04
CA LEU A 226 4.09 22.03 13.19
C LEU A 226 3.74 20.81 14.04
N ARG A 227 2.54 20.24 13.82
CA ARG A 227 2.08 19.08 14.59
C ARG A 227 2.47 17.76 13.94
N PHE A 228 2.34 17.64 12.62
CA PHE A 228 2.59 16.39 11.90
C PHE A 228 3.70 16.54 10.86
N LEU A 229 4.65 15.61 10.88
CA LEU A 229 5.57 15.37 9.77
C LEU A 229 5.42 13.92 9.32
N VAL A 230 4.88 13.72 8.12
CA VAL A 230 4.70 12.39 7.55
C VAL A 230 5.81 12.13 6.54
N LEU A 231 6.49 10.99 6.68
CA LEU A 231 7.44 10.46 5.72
C LEU A 231 6.84 9.22 5.05
N ASP A 232 6.36 9.39 3.82
CA ASP A 232 5.74 8.29 3.06
C ASP A 232 6.79 7.40 2.39
N GLU A 233 6.49 6.12 2.28
CA GLU A 233 7.37 5.08 1.72
C GLU A 233 8.79 5.10 2.32
N LEU A 234 8.86 4.98 3.64
CA LEU A 234 10.12 4.94 4.41
C LEU A 234 11.14 3.92 3.88
N HIS A 235 10.69 2.86 3.22
CA HIS A 235 11.60 1.89 2.59
C HIS A 235 12.50 2.50 1.50
N THR A 236 12.16 3.67 0.97
CA THR A 236 12.96 4.41 -0.02
C THR A 236 14.14 5.17 0.64
N TYR A 237 14.05 5.49 1.93
CA TYR A 237 15.07 6.25 2.66
C TYR A 237 16.14 5.32 3.23
N ARG A 238 17.07 4.87 2.39
CA ARG A 238 18.17 3.97 2.76
C ARG A 238 19.54 4.54 2.41
N GLY A 239 20.59 4.04 3.05
CA GLY A 239 21.97 4.46 2.80
C GLY A 239 22.16 5.98 2.98
N ARG A 240 22.89 6.62 2.05
CA ARG A 240 23.15 8.07 2.07
C ARG A 240 21.85 8.89 2.10
N GLN A 241 20.88 8.55 1.26
CA GLN A 241 19.61 9.29 1.20
C GLN A 241 18.85 9.21 2.52
N GLY A 242 18.87 8.05 3.19
CA GLY A 242 18.26 7.90 4.52
C GLY A 242 18.91 8.82 5.56
N ALA A 243 20.25 8.93 5.55
CA ALA A 243 20.97 9.84 6.44
C ALA A 243 20.64 11.32 6.15
N ASP A 244 20.56 11.71 4.87
CA ASP A 244 20.20 13.07 4.47
C ASP A 244 18.80 13.45 4.97
N VAL A 245 17.82 12.53 4.82
CA VAL A 245 16.45 12.72 5.33
C VAL A 245 16.41 12.75 6.85
N ALA A 246 17.20 11.93 7.54
CA ALA A 246 17.29 11.93 9.00
C ALA A 246 17.77 13.29 9.54
N LEU A 247 18.78 13.89 8.89
CA LEU A 247 19.26 15.23 9.23
C LEU A 247 18.23 16.30 8.87
N LEU A 248 17.52 16.15 7.75
CA LEU A 248 16.43 17.04 7.38
C LEU A 248 15.32 17.05 8.44
N VAL A 249 14.89 15.91 8.98
CA VAL A 249 13.89 15.86 10.06
C VAL A 249 14.34 16.64 11.29
N ARG A 250 15.63 16.55 11.65
CA ARG A 250 16.21 17.32 12.76
C ARG A 250 16.19 18.82 12.48
N ARG A 251 16.54 19.23 11.25
CA ARG A 251 16.41 20.64 10.80
C ARG A 251 14.97 21.13 10.82
N VAL A 252 14.00 20.31 10.42
CA VAL A 252 12.57 20.67 10.51
C VAL A 252 12.19 20.95 11.97
N ARG A 253 12.57 20.07 12.90
CA ARG A 253 12.24 20.22 14.31
C ARG A 253 12.80 21.53 14.89
N ASP A 254 14.05 21.84 14.55
CA ASP A 254 14.75 23.05 14.98
C ASP A 254 14.15 24.31 14.33
N ALA A 255 14.09 24.37 12.99
CA ALA A 255 13.63 25.55 12.25
C ALA A 255 12.16 25.91 12.51
N LEU A 256 11.32 24.89 12.73
CA LEU A 256 9.89 25.08 13.00
C LEU A 256 9.56 25.17 14.50
N ALA A 257 10.57 25.16 15.38
CA ALA A 257 10.45 25.30 16.83
C ALA A 257 9.31 24.44 17.42
N THR A 258 9.36 23.13 17.17
CA THR A 258 8.28 22.20 17.51
C THR A 258 8.67 21.16 18.55
N ASP A 259 8.19 21.35 19.78
CA ASP A 259 8.37 20.40 20.89
C ASP A 259 7.40 19.23 20.81
N LYS A 260 6.30 19.41 20.08
CA LYS A 260 5.17 18.48 20.00
C LYS A 260 5.03 17.84 18.61
N LEU A 261 6.11 17.83 17.82
CA LEU A 261 6.12 17.23 16.49
C LEU A 261 5.89 15.71 16.59
N GLN A 262 4.83 15.25 15.95
CA GLN A 262 4.53 13.85 15.77
C GLN A 262 4.98 13.42 14.37
N CYS A 263 5.99 12.56 14.33
CA CYS A 263 6.48 11.95 13.11
C CYS A 263 5.67 10.69 12.80
N VAL A 264 5.24 10.56 11.55
CA VAL A 264 4.49 9.40 11.06
C VAL A 264 5.22 8.80 9.87
N GLY A 265 5.43 7.50 9.91
CA GLY A 265 6.03 6.75 8.81
C GLY A 265 5.06 5.77 8.19
N THR A 266 5.19 5.55 6.88
CA THR A 266 4.48 4.46 6.19
C THR A 266 5.48 3.68 5.36
N SER A 267 5.28 2.37 5.25
CA SER A 267 6.11 1.53 4.40
C SER A 267 5.42 0.23 4.04
N ALA A 268 5.71 -0.27 2.85
CA ALA A 268 5.32 -1.61 2.45
C ALA A 268 6.29 -2.73 2.88
N THR A 269 7.56 -2.43 3.14
CA THR A 269 8.63 -3.46 3.11
C THR A 269 9.80 -3.24 4.09
N LEU A 270 9.58 -2.62 5.25
CA LEU A 270 10.68 -2.29 6.17
C LEU A 270 11.34 -3.49 6.88
N ALA A 271 10.60 -4.57 7.15
CA ALA A 271 11.14 -5.78 7.75
C ALA A 271 10.51 -7.03 7.13
N SER A 272 11.32 -8.03 6.81
CA SER A 272 10.90 -9.23 6.06
C SER A 272 11.34 -10.54 6.68
N ILE A 273 12.11 -10.51 7.77
CA ILE A 273 12.73 -11.70 8.36
C ILE A 273 12.61 -11.63 9.89
N GLY A 274 12.20 -12.73 10.52
CA GLY A 274 12.07 -12.86 11.98
C GLY A 274 10.62 -12.89 12.46
N ALA A 275 10.42 -13.16 13.75
CA ALA A 275 9.11 -13.15 14.41
C ALA A 275 8.52 -11.72 14.43
N TYR A 276 7.20 -11.59 14.45
CA TYR A 276 6.52 -10.29 14.34
C TYR A 276 6.99 -9.25 15.36
N ASP A 277 7.15 -9.63 16.63
CA ASP A 277 7.63 -8.70 17.67
C ASP A 277 9.06 -8.21 17.41
N GLU A 278 9.91 -9.07 16.86
CA GLU A 278 11.29 -8.70 16.51
C GLU A 278 11.30 -7.74 15.31
N GLN A 279 10.45 -7.99 14.31
CA GLN A 279 10.27 -7.08 13.19
C GLN A 279 9.80 -5.70 13.67
N ARG A 280 8.85 -5.64 14.63
CA ARG A 280 8.38 -4.37 15.20
C ARG A 280 9.49 -3.62 15.91
N ARG A 281 10.33 -4.30 16.70
CA ARG A 281 11.49 -3.66 17.36
C ARG A 281 12.47 -3.09 16.36
N GLN A 282 12.82 -3.84 15.32
CA GLN A 282 13.75 -3.38 14.29
C GLN A 282 13.21 -2.17 13.51
N VAL A 283 11.92 -2.20 13.14
CA VAL A 283 11.26 -1.06 12.48
C VAL A 283 11.25 0.16 13.40
N ALA A 284 10.93 -0.02 14.68
CA ALA A 284 10.92 1.04 15.68
C ALA A 284 12.30 1.68 15.85
N GLU A 285 13.37 0.87 15.88
CA GLU A 285 14.75 1.35 15.96
C GLU A 285 15.13 2.20 14.74
N VAL A 286 14.91 1.69 13.53
CA VAL A 286 15.22 2.42 12.28
C VAL A 286 14.41 3.71 12.19
N ALA A 287 13.13 3.66 12.53
CA ALA A 287 12.27 4.84 12.52
C ALA A 287 12.68 5.86 13.57
N THR A 288 13.11 5.42 14.76
CA THR A 288 13.65 6.29 15.81
C THR A 288 14.88 7.05 15.33
N GLN A 289 15.81 6.35 14.67
CA GLN A 289 17.01 6.98 14.11
C GLN A 289 16.67 8.00 13.03
N LEU A 290 15.77 7.63 12.10
CA LEU A 290 15.33 8.49 11.00
C LEU A 290 14.59 9.73 11.52
N PHE A 291 13.62 9.55 12.42
CA PHE A 291 12.82 10.64 12.98
C PHE A 291 13.58 11.50 13.98
N GLY A 292 14.69 10.99 14.54
CA GLY A 292 15.41 11.63 15.64
C GLY A 292 14.57 11.76 16.90
N SER A 293 13.58 10.88 17.08
CA SER A 293 12.63 10.87 18.19
C SER A 293 12.06 9.46 18.34
N GLU A 294 11.82 9.03 19.58
CA GLU A 294 11.44 7.66 19.90
C GLU A 294 10.17 7.22 19.16
N VAL A 295 10.24 6.04 18.53
CA VAL A 295 9.11 5.25 18.08
C VAL A 295 9.10 3.98 18.92
N LYS A 296 8.04 3.76 19.69
CA LYS A 296 7.91 2.54 20.49
C LYS A 296 7.54 1.35 19.61
N PRO A 297 8.02 0.12 19.90
CA PRO A 297 7.60 -1.08 19.17
C PRO A 297 6.07 -1.24 19.12
N GLU A 298 5.38 -0.86 20.19
CA GLU A 298 3.90 -0.88 20.26
C GLU A 298 3.24 0.01 19.20
N ASN A 299 3.92 1.09 18.79
CA ASN A 299 3.46 2.04 17.77
C ASN A 299 3.94 1.69 16.36
N VAL A 300 4.54 0.51 16.16
CA VAL A 300 4.70 -0.08 14.84
C VAL A 300 3.45 -0.90 14.54
N ILE A 301 2.68 -0.43 13.57
CA ILE A 301 1.35 -0.91 13.23
C ILE A 301 1.46 -1.75 11.97
N GLY A 302 1.29 -3.06 12.12
CA GLY A 302 1.24 -4.01 11.00
C GLY A 302 -0.15 -4.13 10.38
N GLU A 303 -0.25 -4.90 9.31
CA GLU A 303 -1.56 -5.29 8.76
C GLU A 303 -2.16 -6.41 9.60
N THR A 304 -3.47 -6.35 9.83
CA THR A 304 -4.23 -7.50 10.31
C THR A 304 -4.99 -8.07 9.13
N LEU A 305 -4.77 -9.35 8.85
CA LEU A 305 -5.37 -10.05 7.73
C LEU A 305 -6.45 -11.00 8.24
N ARG A 306 -7.42 -11.28 7.37
CA ARG A 306 -8.45 -12.30 7.61
C ARG A 306 -8.65 -13.13 6.37
N ARG A 307 -9.11 -14.36 6.59
CA ARG A 307 -9.62 -15.21 5.51
C ARG A 307 -10.90 -14.63 4.94
N ALA A 308 -11.00 -14.66 3.62
CA ALA A 308 -12.26 -14.55 2.92
C ALA A 308 -13.02 -15.88 2.93
N THR A 309 -12.32 -17.02 2.85
CA THR A 309 -12.96 -18.36 2.76
C THR A 309 -13.01 -19.10 4.10
N PRO A 310 -14.00 -20.00 4.29
CA PRO A 310 -14.05 -20.84 5.48
C PRO A 310 -12.79 -21.69 5.65
N GLU A 311 -12.35 -21.87 6.89
CA GLU A 311 -11.28 -22.81 7.18
C GLU A 311 -11.75 -24.25 6.91
N THR A 312 -10.92 -25.02 6.22
CA THR A 312 -11.24 -26.40 5.85
C THR A 312 -9.95 -27.20 5.77
N GLU A 313 -9.99 -28.42 6.30
CA GLU A 313 -8.88 -29.37 6.17
C GLU A 313 -8.76 -29.85 4.72
N LEU A 314 -7.66 -29.49 4.05
CA LEU A 314 -7.41 -29.88 2.66
C LEU A 314 -7.24 -31.41 2.47
N THR A 315 -6.96 -32.12 3.56
CA THR A 315 -6.87 -33.58 3.62
C THR A 315 -8.24 -34.27 3.73
N ASN A 316 -9.32 -33.52 3.94
CA ASN A 316 -10.66 -34.09 4.05
C ASN A 316 -11.12 -34.72 2.72
N PRO A 317 -11.46 -36.03 2.68
CA PRO A 317 -11.85 -36.71 1.44
C PRO A 317 -13.08 -36.10 0.75
N VAL A 318 -14.04 -35.56 1.53
CA VAL A 318 -15.24 -34.90 0.99
C VAL A 318 -14.86 -33.61 0.27
N PHE A 319 -13.92 -32.85 0.82
CA PHE A 319 -13.44 -31.62 0.19
C PHE A 319 -12.63 -31.94 -1.09
N GLN A 320 -11.75 -32.93 -1.04
CA GLN A 320 -10.96 -33.34 -2.20
C GLN A 320 -11.83 -33.81 -3.37
N LYS A 321 -12.91 -34.54 -3.09
CA LYS A 321 -13.88 -34.93 -4.11
C LYS A 321 -14.54 -33.70 -4.75
N LYS A 322 -15.05 -32.76 -3.95
CA LYS A 322 -15.68 -31.52 -4.44
C LYS A 322 -14.71 -30.67 -5.26
N LEU A 323 -13.47 -30.54 -4.82
CA LEU A 323 -12.42 -29.81 -5.55
C LEU A 323 -12.10 -30.48 -6.88
N SER A 324 -11.99 -31.81 -6.90
CA SER A 324 -11.71 -32.57 -8.12
C SER A 324 -12.83 -32.45 -9.15
N GLU A 325 -14.08 -32.57 -8.71
CA GLU A 325 -15.27 -32.34 -9.55
C GLU A 325 -15.28 -30.91 -10.11
N ARG A 326 -14.99 -29.90 -9.26
CA ARG A 326 -14.93 -28.49 -9.65
C ARG A 326 -13.87 -28.19 -10.72
N ILE A 327 -12.72 -28.86 -10.68
CA ILE A 327 -11.62 -28.68 -11.64
C ILE A 327 -11.87 -29.48 -12.94
N ALA A 328 -12.43 -30.68 -12.83
CA ALA A 328 -12.67 -31.56 -13.98
C ALA A 328 -13.77 -31.02 -14.90
N ASP A 329 -14.75 -30.32 -14.34
CA ASP A 329 -15.83 -29.70 -15.12
C ASP A 329 -15.38 -28.37 -15.73
N SER A 330 -14.91 -28.45 -16.98
CA SER A 330 -14.50 -27.30 -17.79
C SER A 330 -15.66 -26.39 -18.22
N SER A 331 -16.92 -26.81 -18.00
CA SER A 331 -18.11 -26.00 -18.29
C SER A 331 -18.48 -25.06 -17.13
N LEU A 332 -18.02 -25.35 -15.91
CA LEU A 332 -18.26 -24.53 -14.72
C LEU A 332 -17.46 -23.22 -14.76
N ARG A 333 -18.18 -22.13 -15.07
CA ARG A 333 -17.65 -20.76 -14.99
C ARG A 333 -17.32 -20.39 -13.55
N ALA A 334 -16.34 -19.50 -13.38
CA ALA A 334 -16.04 -18.91 -12.08
C ALA A 334 -17.30 -18.24 -11.49
N PRO A 335 -17.51 -18.34 -10.16
CA PRO A 335 -18.61 -17.64 -9.49
C PRO A 335 -18.58 -16.14 -9.79
N ARG A 336 -19.77 -15.53 -9.98
CA ARG A 336 -19.90 -14.10 -10.29
C ARG A 336 -20.29 -13.25 -9.08
N ASP A 337 -20.83 -13.86 -8.04
CA ASP A 337 -21.17 -13.20 -6.78
C ASP A 337 -20.22 -13.63 -5.66
N TYR A 338 -20.06 -12.74 -4.67
CA TYR A 338 -19.11 -12.92 -3.57
C TYR A 338 -19.44 -14.14 -2.69
N THR A 339 -20.72 -14.39 -2.41
CA THR A 339 -21.14 -15.48 -1.53
C THR A 339 -20.82 -16.84 -2.13
N SER A 340 -21.10 -17.01 -3.43
CA SER A 340 -20.73 -18.22 -4.17
C SER A 340 -19.21 -18.34 -4.33
N PHE A 341 -18.51 -17.23 -4.55
CA PHE A 341 -17.05 -17.20 -4.66
C PHE A 341 -16.36 -17.72 -3.39
N VAL A 342 -16.77 -17.23 -2.23
CA VAL A 342 -16.21 -17.59 -0.92
C VAL A 342 -16.46 -19.07 -0.55
N ARG A 343 -17.51 -19.67 -1.11
CA ARG A 343 -17.89 -21.07 -0.87
C ARG A 343 -17.37 -22.03 -1.94
N ASP A 344 -16.76 -21.53 -3.01
CA ASP A 344 -16.26 -22.36 -4.10
C ASP A 344 -15.03 -23.18 -3.64
N PRO A 345 -15.01 -24.51 -3.85
CA PRO A 345 -13.91 -25.36 -3.42
C PRO A 345 -12.54 -24.94 -3.97
N LEU A 346 -12.50 -24.42 -5.21
CA LEU A 346 -11.26 -23.93 -5.82
C LEU A 346 -10.79 -22.65 -5.13
N SER A 347 -11.70 -21.71 -4.80
CA SER A 347 -11.36 -20.51 -4.03
C SER A 347 -10.79 -20.85 -2.64
N ILE A 348 -11.43 -21.78 -1.92
CA ILE A 348 -10.98 -22.25 -0.60
C ILE A 348 -9.58 -22.86 -0.70
N TRP A 349 -9.36 -23.70 -1.71
CA TRP A 349 -8.07 -24.35 -1.94
C TRP A 349 -6.98 -23.32 -2.31
N ILE A 350 -7.30 -22.35 -3.17
CA ILE A 350 -6.40 -21.26 -3.58
C ILE A 350 -5.96 -20.45 -2.35
N GLU A 351 -6.89 -19.97 -1.53
CA GLU A 351 -6.59 -19.20 -0.32
C GLU A 351 -5.71 -20.00 0.65
N SER A 352 -6.09 -21.25 0.91
CA SER A 352 -5.40 -22.13 1.86
C SER A 352 -3.98 -22.51 1.41
N THR A 353 -3.72 -22.48 0.11
CA THR A 353 -2.42 -22.89 -0.46
C THR A 353 -1.46 -21.72 -0.62
N PHE A 354 -1.98 -20.52 -0.96
CA PHE A 354 -1.14 -19.42 -1.44
C PHE A 354 -1.22 -18.14 -0.60
N GLU A 355 -2.16 -18.01 0.34
CA GLU A 355 -2.47 -16.71 0.93
C GLU A 355 -1.87 -16.48 2.32
N ILE A 356 -2.15 -17.35 3.29
CA ILE A 356 -1.85 -17.08 4.71
C ILE A 356 -1.44 -18.31 5.52
N THR A 357 -0.53 -18.10 6.47
CA THR A 357 -0.21 -19.04 7.55
C THR A 357 -0.48 -18.35 8.88
N GLN A 358 -1.01 -19.08 9.85
CA GLN A 358 -1.22 -18.55 11.20
C GLN A 358 0.13 -18.35 11.91
N GLU A 359 0.35 -17.19 12.52
CA GLU A 359 1.52 -17.00 13.37
C GLU A 359 1.36 -17.77 14.70
N PRO A 360 2.32 -18.61 15.11
CA PRO A 360 2.19 -19.42 16.33
C PRO A 360 2.03 -18.61 17.62
N SER A 361 2.57 -17.39 17.66
CA SER A 361 2.60 -16.51 18.84
C SER A 361 1.38 -15.59 18.97
N ALA A 362 0.62 -15.39 17.89
CA ALA A 362 -0.53 -14.49 17.87
C ALA A 362 -1.75 -15.22 17.31
N ARG A 363 -2.67 -15.63 18.21
CA ARG A 363 -3.90 -16.40 17.88
C ARG A 363 -4.77 -15.80 16.77
N TYR A 364 -4.57 -14.54 16.40
CA TYR A 364 -5.35 -13.81 15.40
C TYR A 364 -4.50 -13.07 14.35
N CYS A 365 -3.19 -13.33 14.26
CA CYS A 365 -2.35 -12.73 13.23
C CYS A 365 -2.08 -13.75 12.12
N TRP A 366 -2.73 -13.55 10.98
CA TRP A 366 -2.42 -14.28 9.76
C TRP A 366 -1.29 -13.56 9.04
N ILE A 367 -0.22 -14.28 8.74
CA ILE A 367 0.93 -13.76 7.99
C ILE A 367 0.83 -14.24 6.55
N ARG A 368 1.19 -13.37 5.60
CA ARG A 368 1.27 -13.73 4.19
C ARG A 368 2.17 -14.95 3.98
N ILE A 369 1.66 -15.93 3.23
CA ILE A 369 2.53 -16.94 2.62
C ILE A 369 3.33 -16.23 1.51
N TRP A 370 4.65 -16.40 1.55
CA TRP A 370 5.53 -15.87 0.51
C TRP A 370 5.21 -16.51 -0.84
N ALA A 371 5.32 -15.68 -1.88
CA ALA A 371 4.93 -16.04 -3.22
C ALA A 371 5.51 -17.40 -3.68
N VAL A 372 4.64 -18.23 -4.24
CA VAL A 372 5.02 -19.58 -4.64
C VAL A 372 5.56 -19.54 -6.06
N ARG A 373 6.81 -19.96 -6.23
CA ARG A 373 7.43 -20.15 -7.56
C ARG A 373 6.61 -21.16 -8.38
N THR A 374 6.36 -20.86 -9.65
CA THR A 374 5.47 -21.65 -10.53
C THR A 374 5.78 -23.15 -10.60
N ARG A 375 7.03 -23.60 -10.47
CA ARG A 375 7.35 -25.04 -10.39
C ARG A 375 6.89 -25.73 -9.09
N LYS A 376 6.77 -25.00 -7.97
CA LYS A 376 6.13 -25.51 -6.74
C LYS A 376 4.61 -25.53 -6.89
N ALA A 377 4.00 -24.56 -7.58
CA ALA A 377 2.59 -24.63 -7.95
C ALA A 377 2.31 -25.82 -8.90
N ALA A 378 3.25 -26.18 -9.77
CA ALA A 378 3.16 -27.39 -10.60
C ALA A 378 3.27 -28.70 -9.78
N LYS A 379 3.82 -28.69 -8.55
CA LYS A 379 3.77 -29.82 -7.62
C LYS A 379 2.40 -30.01 -6.96
N VAL A 380 1.45 -29.09 -7.13
CA VAL A 380 0.03 -29.29 -6.76
C VAL A 380 -0.58 -30.47 -7.53
N ARG A 381 -0.11 -30.77 -8.74
CA ARG A 381 -0.45 -32.01 -9.46
C ARG A 381 -0.18 -33.27 -8.65
N HIS A 382 0.78 -33.22 -7.73
CA HIS A 382 1.16 -34.35 -6.88
C HIS A 382 0.27 -34.50 -5.64
N TYR A 383 -0.27 -33.39 -5.10
CA TYR A 383 -1.19 -33.44 -3.96
C TYR A 383 -2.55 -34.06 -4.30
N LEU A 384 -2.91 -34.16 -5.59
CA LEU A 384 -4.21 -34.64 -6.05
C LEU A 384 -4.19 -36.07 -6.64
N ASN A 385 -3.07 -36.81 -6.62
CA ASN A 385 -2.99 -38.19 -7.17
C ASN A 385 -3.60 -38.31 -8.60
N TRP A 386 -3.25 -37.39 -9.49
CA TRP A 386 -3.75 -37.31 -10.87
C TRP A 386 -3.17 -38.35 -11.85
N THR A 387 -2.66 -39.50 -11.37
CA THR A 387 -2.08 -40.55 -12.22
C THR A 387 -3.07 -41.60 -12.72
N ASN A 388 -4.28 -41.71 -12.14
CA ASN A 388 -5.18 -42.83 -12.43
C ASN A 388 -6.42 -42.52 -13.30
N LEU A 389 -6.52 -41.34 -13.91
CA LEU A 389 -7.66 -41.02 -14.79
C LEU A 389 -7.18 -40.34 -16.08
N ALA A 390 -6.72 -41.16 -17.03
CA ALA A 390 -6.71 -40.79 -18.43
C ALA A 390 -7.52 -41.82 -19.22
N PRO A 391 -8.44 -41.35 -20.09
CA PRO A 391 -8.49 -41.93 -21.41
C PRO A 391 -8.32 -40.87 -22.51
N SER A 392 -7.37 -41.17 -23.39
CA SER A 392 -7.29 -40.90 -24.82
C SER A 392 -7.96 -39.65 -25.42
N ARG A 393 -7.08 -38.76 -25.92
CA ARG A 393 -7.14 -38.02 -27.19
C ARG A 393 -8.51 -37.51 -27.66
N ALA A 394 -8.71 -36.19 -27.56
CA ALA A 394 -9.40 -35.40 -28.60
C ALA A 394 -8.89 -33.94 -28.57
N ARG A 395 -8.45 -33.41 -29.72
CA ARG A 395 -8.15 -31.98 -29.91
C ARG A 395 -9.47 -31.22 -30.13
N PRO A 396 -9.60 -29.96 -29.67
CA PRO A 396 -10.52 -29.02 -30.28
C PRO A 396 -9.81 -27.88 -31.02
N SER A 397 -10.44 -27.42 -32.10
CA SER A 397 -10.08 -26.32 -32.99
C SER A 397 -10.52 -24.95 -32.43
N PRO A 398 -10.09 -23.81 -33.01
CA PRO A 398 -10.19 -22.49 -32.39
C PRO A 398 -11.43 -21.73 -32.84
N ALA A 399 -12.20 -21.18 -31.91
CA ALA A 399 -13.18 -20.13 -32.18
C ALA A 399 -13.05 -19.05 -31.10
N GLY A 400 -12.86 -17.82 -31.57
CA GLY A 400 -12.40 -16.68 -30.78
C GLY A 400 -13.44 -16.09 -29.83
N CYS A 401 -12.95 -15.32 -28.86
CA CYS A 401 -13.78 -14.44 -28.05
C CYS A 401 -13.14 -13.05 -28.01
N MET A 402 -13.93 -12.05 -28.37
CA MET A 402 -13.59 -10.63 -28.41
C MET A 402 -13.28 -10.08 -27.00
N PHE A 403 -12.21 -9.29 -26.88
CA PHE A 403 -11.91 -8.49 -25.71
C PHE A 403 -12.69 -7.17 -25.76
N GLN A 404 -13.56 -6.92 -24.77
CA GLN A 404 -14.16 -5.61 -24.53
C GLN A 404 -13.39 -4.91 -23.39
N LYS A 405 -12.90 -3.70 -23.65
CA LYS A 405 -12.25 -2.82 -22.66
C LYS A 405 -13.30 -2.37 -21.62
N GLN A 406 -13.08 -2.67 -20.34
CA GLN A 406 -13.75 -1.99 -19.23
C GLN A 406 -12.83 -0.93 -18.62
N LYS A 407 -13.39 0.28 -18.44
CA LYS A 407 -12.76 1.43 -17.77
C LYS A 407 -12.54 1.16 -16.28
N PRO A 408 -11.56 1.81 -15.64
CA PRO A 408 -11.26 1.59 -14.22
C PRO A 408 -12.22 2.38 -13.32
N TRP A 409 -12.53 1.81 -12.15
CA TRP A 409 -13.25 2.38 -11.00
C TRP A 409 -14.78 2.19 -10.94
N ASP A 410 -15.19 0.95 -10.69
CA ASP A 410 -16.21 0.64 -9.68
C ASP A 410 -15.49 0.05 -8.45
N PRO A 411 -15.97 0.27 -7.20
CA PRO A 411 -15.34 -0.31 -6.02
C PRO A 411 -15.48 -1.83 -6.08
N PRO A 412 -14.39 -2.63 -5.99
CA PRO A 412 -14.56 -4.06 -5.91
C PRO A 412 -15.18 -4.38 -4.55
N ILE A 413 -16.38 -4.93 -4.60
CA ILE A 413 -16.80 -5.97 -3.66
C ILE A 413 -15.61 -6.93 -3.54
N GLY A 414 -15.09 -7.13 -2.32
CA GLY A 414 -13.83 -7.80 -2.03
C GLY A 414 -13.48 -8.88 -3.05
N SER A 415 -12.56 -8.56 -3.97
CA SER A 415 -12.15 -9.47 -5.02
C SER A 415 -10.71 -9.92 -4.75
N MET A 416 -10.52 -11.23 -4.64
CA MET A 416 -9.19 -11.84 -4.80
C MET A 416 -8.69 -11.48 -6.20
N GLY A 417 -7.65 -10.65 -6.25
CA GLY A 417 -6.92 -10.38 -7.49
C GLY A 417 -5.61 -11.14 -7.49
N LEU A 418 -5.41 -12.03 -8.46
CA LEU A 418 -4.06 -12.51 -8.79
C LEU A 418 -3.25 -11.34 -9.35
N ARG A 419 -2.14 -11.00 -8.69
CA ARG A 419 -1.12 -10.13 -9.31
C ARG A 419 -0.03 -11.01 -9.88
N TYR A 420 0.27 -10.80 -11.16
CA TYR A 420 1.55 -11.21 -11.75
C TYR A 420 2.56 -10.14 -11.38
N LEU A 421 3.59 -10.51 -10.61
CA LEU A 421 4.76 -9.67 -10.34
C LEU A 421 5.90 -10.07 -11.27
#